data_AF-A0A1E1W9X4-F1
#
_entry.id   AF-A0A1E1W9X4-F1
#
_cell.length_a   1.000
_cell.length_b   1.000
_cell.length_c   1.000
_cell.angle_alpha   90.00
_cell.angle_beta   90.00
_cell.angle_gamma   90.00
#
_symmetry.space_group_name_H-M   'P 1'
#
loop_
_entity.id
_entity.type
_entity.pdbx_description
1 polymer ?
#
loop_
_entity_poly.entity_id
_entity_poly.type
_entity_poly.pdbx_seq_one_letter_code
_entity_poly.pdbx_strand_id
1 'polypeptide(L)'
;TGPANTVGEGGCNSCKKAIISVEATVESCLKENEPCPDGYYNEWVGNVKPLEGKVKVVCRKCHPLCIKCTGFGIHEQVCQVCNGFKRGDQCEDECPADHYTA
;
A
#
# COMPACT_ATOMS: atom_id res chain seq x y z
N THR A 1 10.75 -24.91 -0.96
CA THR A 1 10.19 -24.05 0.09
C THR A 1 11.14 -24.00 1.27
N GLY A 2 11.17 -22.89 2.02
CA GLY A 2 12.00 -22.70 3.21
C GLY A 2 11.35 -21.77 4.23
N PRO A 3 12.03 -21.41 5.34
CA PRO A 3 11.44 -20.67 6.45
C PRO A 3 11.27 -19.17 6.18
N ALA A 4 11.72 -18.66 5.03
CA ALA A 4 11.60 -17.24 4.71
C ALA A 4 10.13 -16.87 4.43
N ASN A 5 9.70 -15.72 4.95
CA ASN A 5 8.37 -15.16 4.73
C ASN A 5 8.26 -14.46 3.36
N THR A 6 8.92 -14.96 2.33
CA THR A 6 8.92 -14.40 0.97
C THR A 6 8.44 -15.44 -0.03
N VAL A 7 7.98 -15.01 -1.20
CA VAL A 7 7.67 -15.95 -2.30
C VAL A 7 8.91 -16.20 -3.13
N GLY A 8 9.35 -17.45 -3.24
CA GLY A 8 10.52 -17.82 -4.05
C GLY A 8 11.39 -18.91 -3.43
N GLU A 9 12.59 -19.06 -3.96
CA GLU A 9 13.56 -20.03 -3.48
C GLU A 9 13.96 -19.72 -2.03
N GLY A 10 13.93 -20.73 -1.15
CA GLY A 10 14.14 -20.52 0.29
C GLY A 10 12.93 -19.98 1.07
N GLY A 11 11.81 -19.67 0.40
CA GLY A 11 10.57 -19.18 1.02
C GLY A 11 9.33 -20.01 0.69
N CYS A 12 8.17 -19.36 0.66
CA CYS A 12 6.87 -19.96 0.31
C CYS A 12 6.71 -20.09 -1.21
N ASN A 13 5.95 -21.11 -1.66
CA ASN A 13 5.56 -21.23 -3.07
C ASN A 13 4.51 -20.18 -3.46
N SER A 14 3.62 -19.85 -2.52
CA SER A 14 2.55 -18.86 -2.66
C SER A 14 2.14 -18.34 -1.29
N CYS A 15 1.53 -17.15 -1.26
CA CYS A 15 1.04 -16.50 -0.04
C CYS A 15 -0.40 -16.04 -0.23
N LYS A 16 -1.24 -16.14 0.80
CA LYS A 16 -2.63 -15.64 0.68
C LYS A 16 -2.66 -14.11 0.61
N LYS A 17 -1.86 -13.47 1.46
CA LYS A 17 -1.66 -12.03 1.51
C LYS A 17 -0.16 -11.71 1.52
N ALA A 18 0.26 -10.63 0.86
CA ALA A 18 1.66 -10.21 0.88
C ALA A 18 1.83 -8.70 0.72
N ILE A 19 2.87 -8.13 1.35
CA ILE A 19 3.36 -6.79 1.10
C ILE A 19 4.19 -6.81 -0.19
N ILE A 20 3.94 -5.83 -1.04
CA ILE A 20 4.64 -5.69 -2.32
C ILE A 20 5.36 -4.35 -2.41
N SER A 21 6.46 -4.35 -3.16
CA SER A 21 7.14 -3.15 -3.57
C SER A 21 6.34 -2.38 -4.64
N VAL A 22 6.83 -1.18 -4.98
CA VAL A 22 6.28 -0.38 -6.10
C VAL A 22 6.39 -1.13 -7.44
N GLU A 23 7.36 -2.03 -7.56
CA GLU A 23 7.64 -2.84 -8.76
C GLU A 23 6.84 -4.16 -8.78
N ALA A 24 5.87 -4.32 -7.87
CA ALA A 24 5.07 -5.53 -7.72
C ALA A 24 5.90 -6.80 -7.42
N THR A 25 6.98 -6.66 -6.65
CA THR A 25 7.74 -7.78 -6.09
C THR A 25 7.28 -8.06 -4.67
N VAL A 26 7.19 -9.33 -4.27
CA VAL A 26 6.78 -9.72 -2.90
C VAL A 26 7.92 -9.45 -1.94
N GLU A 27 7.71 -8.51 -1.01
CA GLU A 27 8.67 -8.20 0.04
C GLU A 27 8.46 -9.08 1.28
N SER A 28 7.21 -9.35 1.63
CA SER A 28 6.87 -10.16 2.81
C SER A 28 5.48 -10.75 2.70
N CYS A 29 5.30 -11.98 3.17
CA CYS A 29 4.03 -12.66 3.24
C CYS A 29 3.35 -12.40 4.58
N LEU A 30 2.08 -12.04 4.53
CA LEU A 30 1.24 -11.80 5.69
C LEU A 30 0.25 -12.95 5.87
N LYS A 31 -0.21 -13.13 7.12
CA LYS A 31 -1.33 -14.04 7.39
C LYS A 31 -2.59 -13.49 6.75
N GLU A 32 -3.52 -14.39 6.40
CA GLU A 32 -4.78 -14.03 5.73
C GLU A 32 -5.59 -12.96 6.47
N ASN A 33 -5.71 -13.11 7.80
CA ASN A 33 -6.47 -12.22 8.66
C ASN A 33 -5.67 -11.03 9.19
N GLU A 34 -4.39 -10.91 8.83
CA GLU A 34 -3.56 -9.79 9.25
C GLU A 34 -3.88 -8.57 8.39
N PRO A 35 -4.17 -7.40 8.99
CA PRO A 35 -4.37 -6.18 8.23
C PRO A 35 -3.07 -5.76 7.54
N CYS A 36 -3.18 -5.02 6.43
CA CYS A 36 -2.02 -4.34 5.88
C CYS A 36 -1.50 -3.33 6.91
N PRO A 37 -0.18 -3.15 7.04
CA PRO A 37 0.39 -2.14 7.92
C PRO A 37 -0.02 -0.74 7.48
N ASP A 38 0.06 0.23 8.39
CA ASP A 38 -0.19 1.63 8.06
C ASP A 38 0.72 2.09 6.92
N GLY A 39 0.19 2.93 6.03
CA GLY A 39 0.84 3.28 4.77
C GLY A 39 0.66 2.25 3.65
N TYR A 40 -0.13 1.19 3.84
CA TYR A 40 -0.48 0.21 2.81
C TYR A 40 -1.98 -0.06 2.75
N TYR A 41 -2.50 -0.36 1.56
CA TYR A 41 -3.90 -0.72 1.33
C TYR A 41 -4.02 -2.10 0.67
N ASN A 42 -5.17 -2.75 0.88
CA ASN A 42 -5.45 -4.05 0.26
C ASN A 42 -5.85 -3.86 -1.21
N GLU A 43 -5.17 -4.56 -2.10
CA GLU A 43 -5.49 -4.62 -3.53
C GLU A 43 -5.60 -6.09 -3.98
N TRP A 44 -6.60 -6.40 -4.79
CA TRP A 44 -6.78 -7.74 -5.34
C TRP A 44 -5.78 -7.99 -6.47
N VAL A 45 -5.11 -9.13 -6.43
CA VAL A 45 -4.04 -9.49 -7.39
C VAL A 45 -4.52 -9.63 -8.84
N GLY A 46 -5.83 -9.68 -9.09
CA GLY A 46 -6.37 -9.63 -10.45
C GLY A 46 -5.89 -8.42 -11.27
N ASN A 47 -5.45 -7.35 -10.61
CA ASN A 47 -4.84 -6.18 -11.24
C ASN A 47 -3.31 -6.24 -11.36
N VAL A 48 -2.64 -7.25 -10.79
CA VAL A 48 -1.18 -7.37 -10.65
C VAL A 48 -0.69 -8.65 -11.35
N LYS A 49 -0.63 -8.59 -12.69
CA LYS A 49 -0.19 -9.71 -13.55
C LYS A 49 1.09 -10.44 -13.09
N PRO A 50 2.15 -9.77 -12.59
CA PRO A 50 3.37 -10.45 -12.17
C PRO A 50 3.20 -11.42 -10.97
N LEU A 51 2.14 -11.23 -10.19
CA LEU A 51 1.89 -11.96 -8.94
C LEU A 51 0.70 -12.91 -9.05
N GLU A 52 0.09 -13.01 -10.23
CA GLU A 52 -1.03 -13.90 -10.50
C GLU A 52 -0.64 -15.36 -10.18
N GLY A 53 -1.48 -16.04 -9.39
CA GLY A 53 -1.24 -17.41 -8.93
C GLY A 53 -0.24 -17.55 -7.77
N LYS A 54 0.56 -16.51 -7.46
CA LYS A 54 1.48 -16.51 -6.31
C LYS A 54 0.87 -15.88 -5.08
N VAL A 55 0.07 -14.84 -5.26
CA VAL A 55 -0.61 -14.13 -4.16
C VAL A 55 -2.09 -13.89 -4.48
N LYS A 56 -2.98 -13.92 -3.47
CA LYS A 56 -4.40 -13.57 -3.69
C LYS A 56 -4.71 -12.09 -3.43
N VAL A 57 -4.17 -11.55 -2.34
CA VAL A 57 -4.34 -10.15 -1.91
C VAL A 57 -2.97 -9.53 -1.67
N VAL A 58 -2.75 -8.32 -2.16
CA VAL A 58 -1.49 -7.60 -1.92
C VAL A 58 -1.74 -6.36 -1.07
N CYS A 59 -0.78 -6.06 -0.20
CA CYS A 59 -0.68 -4.81 0.51
C CYS A 59 0.23 -3.90 -0.31
N ARG A 60 -0.38 -2.94 -1.01
CA ARG A 60 0.35 -1.97 -1.83
C ARG A 60 0.51 -0.68 -1.07
N LYS A 61 1.67 -0.05 -1.22
CA LYS A 61 1.97 1.21 -0.53
C LYS A 61 1.01 2.32 -0.97
N CYS A 62 0.53 3.09 0.00
CA CYS A 62 -0.25 4.30 -0.24
C CYS A 62 0.56 5.34 -1.01
N HIS A 63 -0.13 6.36 -1.53
CA HIS A 63 0.56 7.53 -2.08
C HIS A 63 1.44 8.18 -0.99
N PRO A 64 2.64 8.69 -1.30
CA PRO A 64 3.55 9.28 -0.29
C PRO A 64 2.95 10.39 0.58
N LEU A 65 1.97 11.13 0.02
CA LEU A 65 1.20 12.17 0.72
C LEU A 65 0.05 11.59 1.58
N CYS A 66 0.00 10.28 1.76
CA CYS A 66 -1.10 9.60 2.44
C CYS A 66 -0.61 8.53 3.42
N ILE A 67 -1.08 8.60 4.66
CA ILE A 67 -0.79 7.64 5.72
C ILE A 67 -1.79 6.47 5.66
N LYS A 68 -3.08 6.78 5.49
CA LYS A 68 -4.14 5.78 5.47
C LYS A 68 -4.95 5.91 4.19
N CYS A 69 -4.93 4.87 3.37
CA CYS A 69 -5.61 4.88 2.09
C CYS A 69 -6.41 3.59 1.84
N THR A 70 -7.40 3.70 0.95
CA THR A 70 -8.19 2.57 0.41
C THR A 70 -7.80 2.21 -1.02
N GLY A 71 -6.90 3.02 -1.61
CA GLY A 71 -6.40 2.92 -2.98
C GLY A 71 -5.18 3.82 -3.18
N PHE A 72 -4.60 3.83 -4.38
CA PHE A 72 -3.53 4.75 -4.71
C PHE A 72 -4.08 6.11 -5.17
N GLY A 73 -3.85 7.16 -4.39
CA GLY A 73 -4.27 8.52 -4.71
C GLY A 73 -4.19 9.48 -3.51
N ILE A 74 -4.42 10.76 -3.76
CA ILE A 74 -4.38 11.85 -2.76
C ILE A 74 -5.74 12.47 -2.46
N HIS A 75 -6.80 12.08 -3.18
CA HIS A 75 -8.15 12.55 -2.94
C HIS A 75 -8.70 12.01 -1.62
N GLU A 76 -9.52 12.76 -0.91
CA GLU A 76 -10.11 12.36 0.39
C GLU A 76 -10.87 11.02 0.32
N GLN A 77 -11.52 10.72 -0.81
CA GLN A 77 -12.22 9.44 -1.01
C GLN A 77 -11.28 8.22 -0.99
N VAL A 78 -10.00 8.44 -1.32
CA VAL A 78 -8.95 7.43 -1.42
C VAL A 78 -7.99 7.52 -0.24
N CYS A 79 -7.54 8.72 0.08
CA CYS A 79 -6.66 9.05 1.19
C CYS A 79 -7.46 9.57 2.39
N GLN A 80 -7.65 8.72 3.39
CA GLN A 80 -8.38 9.03 4.61
C GLN A 80 -7.56 9.88 5.60
N VAL A 81 -6.23 9.76 5.56
CA VAL A 81 -5.32 10.50 6.43
C VAL A 81 -4.14 11.01 5.61
N CYS A 82 -4.03 12.33 5.45
CA CYS A 82 -2.92 12.98 4.75
C CYS A 82 -1.61 12.88 5.55
N ASN A 83 -0.51 12.71 4.83
CA ASN A 83 0.86 12.80 5.36
C ASN A 83 1.39 14.22 5.16
N GLY A 84 0.81 15.19 5.85
CA GLY A 84 1.06 16.62 5.64
C GLY A 84 -0.21 17.44 5.87
N PHE A 85 -0.60 18.23 4.87
CA PHE A 85 -1.75 19.13 4.94
C PHE A 85 -2.91 18.62 4.06
N LYS A 86 -4.14 18.96 4.45
CA LYS A 86 -5.34 18.75 3.62
C LYS A 86 -5.77 20.09 3.05
N ARG A 87 -5.90 20.17 1.73
CA ARG A 87 -6.43 21.35 1.02
C ARG A 87 -7.64 20.94 0.19
N GLY A 88 -8.80 21.48 0.53
CA GLY A 88 -10.06 21.04 -0.07
C GLY A 88 -10.20 19.53 0.06
N ASP A 89 -10.31 18.83 -1.07
CA ASP A 89 -10.53 17.38 -1.12
C ASP A 89 -9.25 16.58 -1.41
N GLN A 90 -8.06 17.16 -1.30
CA GLN A 90 -6.78 16.51 -1.60
C GLN A 90 -5.71 16.76 -0.52
N CYS A 91 -4.71 15.86 -0.47
CA CYS A 91 -3.53 16.00 0.38
C CYS A 91 -2.37 16.72 -0.35
N GLU A 92 -1.70 17.63 0.36
CA GLU A 92 -0.53 18.38 -0.11
C GLU A 92 0.64 18.20 0.89
N ASP A 93 1.88 18.36 0.41
CA ASP A 93 3.09 18.29 1.23
C ASP A 93 3.33 19.58 2.03
N GLU A 94 3.05 20.73 1.44
CA GLU A 94 3.24 22.06 2.05
C GLU A 94 1.92 22.85 2.12
N CYS A 95 1.77 23.65 3.17
CA CYS A 95 0.70 24.65 3.23
C CYS A 95 1.12 25.84 2.37
N PRO A 96 0.38 26.19 1.30
CA PRO A 96 0.81 27.24 0.40
C PRO A 96 0.81 28.61 1.12
N ALA A 97 1.83 29.41 0.82
CA ALA A 97 2.18 30.62 1.55
C ALA A 97 1.12 31.75 1.52
N ASP A 98 0.06 31.59 0.72
CA ASP A 98 -1.09 32.48 0.60
C ASP A 98 -2.10 32.35 1.76
N HIS A 99 -1.87 31.47 2.73
CA HIS A 99 -2.74 31.25 3.89
C HIS A 99 -2.11 31.59 5.26
N TYR A 100 -1.03 32.37 5.30
CA TYR A 100 -0.60 33.03 6.54
C TYR A 100 -1.56 34.19 6.86
N THR A 101 -2.49 34.00 7.81
CA THR A 101 -2.98 35.15 8.58
C THR A 101 -1.87 35.54 9.55
N ALA A 102 -1.37 36.77 9.40
CA ALA A 102 -0.46 37.42 10.34
C ALA A 102 -1.13 37.68 11.69
#